data_AF-A0A7X0E063-F1
#
_entry.id   AF-A0A7X0E063-F1
#
_cell.length_a   1.000
_cell.length_b   1.000
_cell.length_c   1.000
_cell.angle_alpha   90.00
_cell.angle_beta   90.00
_cell.angle_gamma   90.00
#
_symmetry.space_group_name_H-M   'P 1'
#
loop_
_entity.id
_entity.type
_entity.pdbx_description
1 polymer ?
#
loop_
_entity_poly.entity_id
_entity_poly.type
_entity_poly.pdbx_seq_one_letter_code
_entity_poly.pdbx_strand_id
1 'polypeptide(L)'
;MITVTQIVSLLTALGIGSILGIVVKSVLDRNAELRIKLKTINEEKYRTILIYMSIVINPTNKDHFILNDNVLYELKKDSDIMAYSLSKLNEYYYQSLLYASDDVMRTFKVFLTESNRDNYIATAQKNEKGSLE
;
A
#
# COMPACT_ATOMS: atom_id res chain seq x y z
N MET A 1 15.31 -3.33 58.21
CA MET A 1 13.99 -3.93 58.48
C MET A 1 13.01 -3.26 57.52
N ILE A 2 12.51 -3.98 56.52
CA ILE A 2 11.53 -3.42 55.58
C ILE A 2 10.21 -3.30 56.36
N THR A 3 9.61 -2.12 56.41
CA THR A 3 8.34 -1.92 57.12
C THR A 3 7.18 -2.36 56.21
N VAL A 4 6.09 -2.84 56.80
CA VAL A 4 4.88 -3.29 56.07
C VAL A 4 4.38 -2.20 55.11
N THR A 5 4.52 -0.93 55.49
CA THR A 5 4.21 0.25 54.66
C THR A 5 5.03 0.29 53.37
N GLN A 6 6.33 -0.05 53.40
CA GLN A 6 7.18 -0.10 52.20
C GLN A 6 6.74 -1.21 51.24
N ILE A 7 6.28 -2.35 51.76
CA ILE A 7 5.76 -3.47 50.93
C ILE A 7 4.45 -3.08 50.25
N VAL A 8 3.54 -2.42 50.97
CA VAL A 8 2.24 -1.96 50.43
C VAL A 8 2.44 -0.88 49.37
N SER A 9 3.37 0.07 49.59
CA SER A 9 3.71 1.10 48.59
C SER A 9 4.34 0.50 47.32
N LEU A 10 5.17 -0.54 47.46
CA LEU A 10 5.76 -1.22 46.30
C LEU A 10 4.70 -1.98 45.49
N LEU A 11 3.79 -2.69 46.17
CA LEU A 11 2.71 -3.44 45.52
C LEU A 11 1.69 -2.53 44.82
N THR A 12 1.35 -1.39 45.43
CA THR A 12 0.47 -0.39 44.81
C THR A 12 1.14 0.32 43.64
N ALA A 13 2.43 0.65 43.73
CA ALA A 13 3.19 1.20 42.60
C ALA A 13 3.32 0.20 41.44
N LEU A 14 3.53 -1.09 41.72
CA LEU A 14 3.55 -2.15 40.71
C LEU A 14 2.17 -2.39 40.08
N GLY A 15 1.09 -2.32 40.87
CA GLY A 15 -0.30 -2.45 40.41
C GLY A 15 -0.75 -1.30 39.50
N ILE A 16 -0.39 -0.06 39.84
CA ILE A 16 -0.70 1.13 39.02
C ILE A 16 0.19 1.17 37.76
N GLY A 17 1.48 0.82 37.91
CA GLY A 17 2.42 0.74 36.79
C GLY A 17 2.03 -0.32 35.75
N SER A 18 1.44 -1.44 36.17
CA SER A 18 0.97 -2.48 35.25
C SER A 18 -0.29 -2.07 34.47
N ILE A 19 -1.22 -1.33 35.07
CA ILE A 19 -2.38 -0.77 34.36
C ILE A 19 -1.94 0.26 33.30
N LEU A 20 -1.03 1.17 33.66
CA LEU A 20 -0.47 2.15 32.71
C LEU A 20 0.28 1.46 31.56
N GLY A 21 1.05 0.42 31.86
CA GLY A 21 1.75 -0.38 30.84
C GLY A 21 0.79 -1.05 29.85
N ILE A 22 -0.34 -1.59 30.32
CA ILE A 22 -1.36 -2.22 29.46
C ILE A 22 -2.02 -1.19 28.54
N VAL A 23 -2.34 0.00 29.05
CA VAL A 23 -2.96 1.06 28.23
C VAL A 23 -2.00 1.56 27.15
N VAL A 24 -0.75 1.83 27.50
CA VAL A 24 0.27 2.26 26.53
C VAL A 24 0.51 1.18 25.48
N LYS A 25 0.64 -0.08 25.91
CA LYS A 25 0.79 -1.21 25.00
C LYS A 25 -0.42 -1.36 24.05
N SER A 26 -1.64 -1.22 24.57
CA SER A 26 -2.86 -1.32 23.77
C SER A 26 -2.93 -0.24 22.68
N VAL A 27 -2.53 1.00 22.99
CA VAL A 27 -2.48 2.09 22.00
C VAL A 27 -1.40 1.83 20.95
N LEU A 28 -0.21 1.37 21.37
CA LEU A 28 0.87 1.01 20.45
C LEU A 28 0.47 -0.16 19.53
N ASP A 29 -0.10 -1.22 20.08
CA ASP A 29 -0.55 -2.40 19.35
C ASP A 29 -1.62 -2.01 18.31
N ARG A 30 -2.58 -1.16 18.69
CA ARG A 30 -3.62 -0.66 17.77
C ARG A 30 -3.04 0.18 16.63
N ASN A 31 -2.07 1.04 16.93
CA ASN A 31 -1.40 1.86 15.91
C ASN A 31 -0.56 0.99 14.97
N ALA A 32 0.10 -0.04 15.48
CA ALA A 32 0.84 -1.01 14.67
C ALA A 32 -0.10 -1.78 13.74
N GLU A 33 -1.24 -2.25 14.25
CA GLU A 33 -2.25 -2.95 13.45
C GLU A 33 -2.80 -2.07 12.32
N LEU A 34 -3.11 -0.81 12.61
CA LEU A 34 -3.56 0.15 11.59
C LEU A 34 -2.51 0.39 10.51
N ARG A 35 -1.24 0.54 10.90
CA ARG A 35 -0.13 0.68 9.94
C ARG A 35 0.01 -0.55 9.04
N ILE A 36 -0.09 -1.75 9.61
CA ILE A 36 -0.03 -3.00 8.83
C ILE A 36 -1.18 -3.06 7.82
N LYS A 37 -2.42 -2.77 8.25
CA LYS A 37 -3.58 -2.76 7.36
C LYS A 37 -3.42 -1.75 6.22
N LEU A 38 -2.98 -0.53 6.53
CA LEU A 38 -2.73 0.50 5.52
C LEU A 38 -1.64 0.07 4.54
N LYS A 39 -0.57 -0.55 5.03
CA LYS A 39 0.50 -1.08 4.18
C LYS A 39 -0.02 -2.15 3.22
N THR A 40 -0.78 -3.13 3.70
CA THR A 40 -1.37 -4.17 2.85
C THR A 40 -2.27 -3.57 1.78
N ILE A 41 -3.12 -2.62 2.14
CA ILE A 41 -4.00 -1.93 1.18
C ILE A 41 -3.17 -1.21 0.11
N ASN A 42 -2.11 -0.50 0.51
CA ASN A 42 -1.25 0.20 -0.43
C ASN A 42 -0.50 -0.76 -1.35
N GLU A 43 0.02 -1.88 -0.83
CA GLU A 43 0.68 -2.91 -1.63
C GLU A 43 -0.27 -3.55 -2.67
N GLU A 44 -1.52 -3.84 -2.30
CA GLU A 44 -2.53 -4.35 -3.23
C GLU A 44 -2.87 -3.35 -4.34
N LYS A 45 -2.99 -2.06 -3.99
CA LYS A 45 -3.22 -0.99 -4.96
C LYS A 45 -2.03 -0.83 -5.90
N TYR A 46 -0.80 -0.76 -5.37
CA TYR A 46 0.41 -0.66 -6.18
C TYR A 46 0.60 -1.88 -7.08
N ARG A 47 0.30 -3.09 -6.61
CA ARG A 47 0.31 -4.30 -7.44
C ARG A 47 -0.66 -4.16 -8.61
N THR A 48 -1.89 -3.74 -8.34
CA THR A 48 -2.90 -3.53 -9.38
C THR A 48 -2.45 -2.50 -10.42
N ILE A 49 -1.87 -1.38 -9.98
CA ILE A 49 -1.28 -0.36 -10.86
C ILE A 49 -0.21 -0.98 -11.77
N LEU A 50 0.74 -1.73 -11.21
CA LEU A 50 1.82 -2.36 -11.98
C LEU A 50 1.29 -3.38 -12.99
N ILE A 51 0.23 -4.11 -12.67
CA ILE A 51 -0.43 -5.02 -13.61
C ILE A 51 -0.98 -4.24 -14.80
N TYR A 52 -1.73 -3.16 -14.58
CA TYR A 52 -2.26 -2.36 -15.68
C TYR A 52 -1.15 -1.68 -16.50
N MET A 53 -0.07 -1.22 -15.86
CA MET A 53 1.11 -0.72 -16.59
C MET A 53 1.72 -1.79 -17.50
N SER A 54 1.83 -3.02 -17.00
CA SER A 54 2.33 -4.16 -17.77
C SER A 54 1.42 -4.48 -18.96
N ILE A 55 0.11 -4.33 -18.82
CA ILE A 55 -0.86 -4.53 -19.91
C ILE A 55 -0.80 -3.39 -20.93
N VAL A 56 -0.58 -2.14 -20.50
CA VAL A 56 -0.39 -1.01 -21.42
C VAL A 56 0.87 -1.20 -22.27
N ILE A 57 1.97 -1.70 -21.68
CA ILE A 57 3.19 -2.01 -22.44
C ILE A 57 2.96 -3.15 -23.43
N ASN A 58 2.26 -4.20 -22.99
CA ASN A 58 1.96 -5.35 -23.82
C ASN A 58 0.56 -5.90 -23.50
N PRO A 59 -0.44 -5.67 -24.38
CA PRO A 59 -1.83 -6.08 -24.16
C PRO A 59 -2.03 -7.57 -23.89
N THR A 60 -1.15 -8.44 -24.39
CA THR A 60 -1.25 -9.89 -24.15
C THR A 60 -1.02 -10.28 -22.69
N ASN A 61 -0.37 -9.41 -21.91
CA ASN A 61 -0.14 -9.65 -20.49
C ASN A 61 -1.43 -9.73 -19.67
N LYS A 62 -2.58 -9.28 -20.18
CA LYS A 62 -3.87 -9.38 -19.47
C LYS A 62 -4.19 -10.83 -19.07
N ASP A 63 -3.74 -11.79 -19.87
CA ASP A 63 -4.00 -13.22 -19.65
C ASP A 63 -3.03 -13.86 -18.64
N HIS A 64 -1.97 -13.14 -18.23
CA HIS A 64 -1.00 -13.60 -17.22
C HIS A 64 -1.40 -13.25 -15.79
N PHE A 65 -2.42 -12.41 -15.61
CA PHE A 65 -2.87 -11.94 -14.31
C PHE A 65 -4.31 -12.35 -14.05
N ILE A 66 -4.65 -12.57 -12.78
CA ILE A 66 -6.02 -12.79 -12.32
C ILE A 66 -6.50 -11.46 -11.73
N LEU A 67 -7.32 -10.75 -12.49
CA LEU A 67 -7.98 -9.52 -12.07
C LEU A 67 -9.48 -9.78 -11.94
N ASN A 68 -10.13 -9.14 -10.98
CA ASN A 68 -11.59 -9.12 -10.94
C ASN A 68 -12.14 -8.00 -11.84
N ASP A 69 -11.80 -8.06 -13.13
CA ASP A 69 -12.22 -7.09 -14.15
C ASP A 69 -12.72 -7.81 -15.41
N ASN A 70 -14.01 -8.12 -15.41
CA ASN A 70 -14.66 -8.84 -16.51
C ASN A 70 -14.57 -8.08 -17.84
N VAL A 71 -14.59 -6.75 -17.80
CA VAL A 71 -14.55 -5.90 -19.01
C VAL A 71 -13.22 -6.11 -19.72
N LEU A 72 -12.11 -6.09 -19.00
CA LEU A 72 -10.77 -6.29 -19.58
C LEU A 72 -10.64 -7.62 -20.34
N TYR A 73 -11.22 -8.71 -19.84
CA TYR A 73 -11.12 -10.04 -20.48
C TYR A 73 -12.04 -10.21 -21.70
N GLU A 74 -13.11 -9.44 -21.76
CA GLU A 74 -14.02 -9.41 -22.91
C GLU A 74 -13.39 -8.71 -24.13
N LEU A 75 -12.49 -7.75 -23.89
CA LEU A 75 -11.77 -7.03 -24.95
C LEU A 75 -10.85 -7.97 -25.73
N LYS A 76 -10.93 -7.89 -27.07
CA LYS A 76 -10.17 -8.75 -28.00
C LYS A 76 -9.11 -8.01 -28.81
N LYS A 77 -9.26 -6.70 -29.00
CA LYS A 77 -8.31 -5.89 -29.77
C LYS A 77 -7.30 -5.26 -28.83
N ASP A 78 -6.02 -5.37 -29.20
CA ASP A 78 -4.91 -4.80 -28.46
C ASP A 78 -5.07 -3.29 -28.22
N SER A 79 -5.60 -2.55 -29.19
CA SER A 79 -5.88 -1.11 -29.06
C SER A 79 -6.89 -0.82 -27.94
N ASP A 80 -7.94 -1.63 -27.84
CA ASP A 80 -9.04 -1.43 -26.89
C ASP A 80 -8.59 -1.83 -25.49
N ILE A 81 -7.83 -2.93 -25.38
CA ILE A 81 -7.19 -3.39 -24.14
C ILE A 81 -6.24 -2.30 -23.60
N MET A 82 -5.40 -1.74 -24.47
CA MET A 82 -4.46 -0.69 -24.11
C MET A 82 -5.20 0.59 -23.66
N ALA A 83 -6.20 1.04 -24.42
CA ALA A 83 -6.99 2.22 -24.08
C ALA A 83 -7.76 2.06 -22.77
N TYR A 84 -8.37 0.90 -22.55
CA TYR A 84 -9.05 0.56 -21.30
C TYR A 84 -8.08 0.55 -20.11
N SER A 85 -6.95 -0.12 -20.26
CA SER A 85 -5.92 -0.19 -19.21
C SER A 85 -5.34 1.18 -18.88
N LEU A 86 -5.15 2.04 -19.88
CA LEU A 86 -4.70 3.43 -19.67
C LEU A 86 -5.77 4.26 -18.95
N SER A 87 -7.06 4.07 -19.26
CA SER A 87 -8.16 4.71 -18.52
C SER A 87 -8.13 4.31 -17.04
N LYS A 88 -7.93 3.01 -16.75
CA LYS A 88 -7.78 2.51 -15.37
C LYS A 88 -6.55 3.09 -14.67
N LEU A 89 -5.41 3.20 -15.35
CA LEU A 89 -4.23 3.84 -14.76
C LEU A 89 -4.47 5.32 -14.43
N ASN A 90 -5.19 6.06 -15.26
CA ASN A 90 -5.58 7.44 -14.94
C ASN A 90 -6.47 7.50 -13.69
N GLU A 91 -7.45 6.60 -13.59
CA GLU A 91 -8.30 6.48 -12.39
C GLU A 91 -7.45 6.23 -11.14
N TYR A 92 -6.54 5.25 -11.19
CA TYR A 92 -5.65 4.94 -10.07
C TYR A 92 -4.72 6.10 -9.72
N TYR A 93 -4.19 6.82 -10.70
CA TYR A 93 -3.33 7.99 -10.46
C TYR A 93 -4.05 9.04 -9.61
N TYR A 94 -5.31 9.38 -9.94
CA TYR A 94 -6.08 10.32 -9.12
C TYR A 94 -6.40 9.78 -7.74
N GLN A 95 -6.69 8.48 -7.61
CA GLN A 95 -6.88 7.87 -6.30
C GLN A 95 -5.61 7.90 -5.44
N SER A 96 -4.44 7.71 -6.06
CA SER A 96 -3.13 7.70 -5.39
C SER A 96 -2.76 9.04 -4.76
N LEU A 97 -3.36 10.16 -5.19
CA LEU A 97 -3.17 11.48 -4.56
C LEU A 97 -3.48 11.48 -3.05
N LEU A 98 -4.32 10.57 -2.58
CA LEU A 98 -4.74 10.52 -1.17
C LEU A 98 -3.78 9.76 -0.26
N TYR A 99 -2.88 8.93 -0.81
CA TYR A 99 -2.12 7.98 0.01
C TYR A 99 -0.70 7.66 -0.49
N ALA A 100 -0.35 8.00 -1.74
CA ALA A 100 0.97 7.73 -2.29
C ALA A 100 1.94 8.89 -2.01
N SER A 101 3.23 8.57 -1.90
CA SER A 101 4.27 9.58 -1.75
C SER A 101 4.49 10.37 -3.05
N ASP A 102 5.01 11.59 -2.94
CA ASP A 102 5.31 12.45 -4.09
C ASP A 102 6.23 11.76 -5.12
N ASP A 103 7.15 10.93 -4.64
CA ASP A 103 8.08 10.18 -5.47
C ASP A 103 7.36 9.11 -6.31
N VAL A 104 6.42 8.37 -5.71
CA VAL A 104 5.55 7.41 -6.41
C VAL A 104 4.69 8.13 -7.44
N MET A 105 4.06 9.24 -7.03
CA MET A 105 3.22 10.05 -7.91
C MET A 105 4.00 10.58 -9.12
N ARG A 106 5.25 11.02 -8.91
CA ARG A 106 6.14 11.49 -9.98
C ARG A 106 6.42 10.37 -10.98
N THR A 107 6.85 9.19 -10.54
CA THR A 107 7.15 8.08 -11.45
C THR A 107 5.92 7.58 -12.18
N PHE A 108 4.77 7.52 -11.50
CA PHE A 108 3.51 7.15 -12.13
C PHE A 108 3.14 8.15 -13.23
N LYS A 109 3.25 9.46 -12.98
CA LYS A 109 3.01 10.49 -14.01
C LYS A 109 3.94 10.36 -15.21
N VAL A 110 5.22 10.05 -14.97
CA VAL A 110 6.20 9.82 -16.06
C VAL A 110 5.77 8.62 -16.90
N PHE A 111 5.37 7.51 -16.28
CA PHE A 111 4.84 6.36 -17.02
C PHE A 111 3.59 6.71 -17.85
N LEU A 112 2.64 7.47 -17.29
CA LEU A 112 1.44 7.90 -18.03
C LEU A 112 1.76 8.80 -19.24
N THR A 113 2.87 9.52 -19.19
CA THR A 113 3.32 10.37 -20.30
C THR A 113 4.05 9.56 -21.36
N GLU A 114 4.84 8.57 -20.93
CA GLU A 114 5.61 7.69 -21.80
C GLU A 114 5.59 6.25 -21.26
N SER A 115 4.65 5.45 -21.77
CA SER A 115 4.38 4.08 -21.32
C SER A 115 5.40 3.07 -21.87
N ASN A 116 6.63 3.13 -21.38
CA ASN A 116 7.71 2.21 -21.76
C ASN A 116 8.18 1.34 -20.58
N ARG A 117 9.01 0.34 -20.89
CA ARG A 117 9.50 -0.64 -19.91
C ARG A 117 10.38 0.00 -18.82
N ASP A 118 11.18 0.99 -19.16
CA ASP A 118 12.09 1.64 -18.21
C ASP A 118 11.31 2.44 -17.17
N ASN A 119 10.28 3.18 -17.61
CA ASN A 119 9.38 3.93 -16.74
C ASN A 119 8.52 3.01 -15.86
N TYR A 120 8.15 1.82 -16.37
CA TYR A 120 7.49 0.79 -15.57
C TYR A 120 8.40 0.29 -14.43
N ILE A 121 9.66 -0.05 -14.74
CA ILE A 121 10.62 -0.50 -13.73
C ILE A 121 10.88 0.61 -12.69
N ALA A 122 11.05 1.85 -13.14
CA ALA A 122 11.24 2.99 -12.26
C ALA A 122 10.06 3.18 -11.28
N THR A 123 8.82 3.02 -11.78
CA THR A 123 7.62 3.08 -10.94
C THR A 123 7.57 1.92 -9.95
N ALA A 124 7.89 0.70 -10.38
CA ALA A 124 7.91 -0.48 -9.50
C ALA A 124 8.89 -0.31 -8.32
N GLN A 125 10.10 0.19 -8.60
CA GLN A 125 11.12 0.44 -7.58
C GLN A 125 10.71 1.51 -6.57
N LYS A 126 9.98 2.55 -7.01
CA LYS A 126 9.49 3.59 -6.11
C LYS A 126 8.28 3.13 -5.31
N ASN A 127 7.39 2.32 -5.88
CA ASN A 127 6.26 1.71 -5.18
C ASN A 127 6.73 0.78 -4.06
N GLU A 128 7.79 0.00 -4.26
CA GLU A 128 8.41 -0.84 -3.23
C GLU A 128 8.94 0.01 -2.06
N LYS A 129 9.58 1.15 -2.35
CA LYS A 129 10.08 2.05 -1.30
C LYS A 129 8.94 2.76 -0.57
N GLY A 130 7.94 3.23 -1.31
CA GLY A 130 6.77 3.91 -0.75
C GLY A 130 5.82 2.99 0.04
N SER A 131 5.91 1.66 -0.09
CA SER A 131 5.20 0.73 0.80
C SER A 131 5.98 0.40 2.09
N LEU A 132 7.24 0.83 2.19
CA LEU A 132 8.09 0.64 3.37
C LEU A 132 8.13 1.86 4.30
N GLU A 133 7.73 3.03 3.81
CA GLU A 133 7.61 4.30 4.56
C GLU A 133 6.25 4.44 5.27
#